data_AF-A0A2V7NPH1-F1
#
_entry.id   AF-A0A2V7NPH1-F1
#
_cell.length_a   1.000
_cell.length_b   1.000
_cell.length_c   1.000
_cell.angle_alpha   90.00
_cell.angle_beta   90.00
_cell.angle_gamma   90.00
#
_symmetry.space_group_name_H-M   'P 1'
#
loop_
_entity.id
_entity.type
_entity.pdbx_description
1 polymer ?
#
loop_
_entity_poly.entity_id
_entity_poly.type
_entity_poly.pdbx_seq_one_letter_code
_entity_poly.pdbx_strand_id
1 'polypeptide(L)'
;MTARVSFQDRLRRLGLALAGVTVFALVGFGGSLLLLRFIRVAEPSPWSLAVNALSLGLSFGFATWLVGVRLAKRSWDQLGWHTTDGMTHRLVNGATLGAVMAALAIALAFLGSGARVQLTPDWSRWAAQAAPLGCALILAALWEELTFRGLPLRLLADALGPVAAMLVLALGFGIAHARNPHAGFLSTVNVALAAIWLSFAFFSPGGMALAWGLHFGWNAGLALLFDAPVSGYTFQVPAVEYHPGTRVWVDGGAFGPEGGVVATIVLCTGTLAVIGSRFKQPKDWLA
;
A
#
# COMPACT_ATOMS: atom_id res chain seq x y z
N MET A 1 0.76 -32.26 -23.39
CA MET A 1 2.21 -32.06 -23.58
C MET A 1 2.51 -30.58 -23.43
N THR A 2 3.10 -30.15 -22.31
CA THR A 2 3.56 -28.76 -22.12
C THR A 2 4.95 -28.62 -22.71
N ALA A 3 5.10 -27.76 -23.73
CA ALA A 3 6.41 -27.41 -24.27
C ALA A 3 7.30 -26.86 -23.14
N ARG A 4 8.46 -27.50 -22.90
CA ARG A 4 9.44 -26.99 -21.94
C ARG A 4 9.94 -25.64 -22.44
N VAL A 5 9.50 -24.55 -21.81
CA VAL A 5 10.03 -23.21 -22.07
C VAL A 5 11.54 -23.24 -21.81
N SER A 6 12.32 -22.85 -22.81
CA SER A 6 13.78 -22.87 -22.70
C SER A 6 14.24 -21.96 -21.55
N PHE A 7 15.38 -22.28 -20.94
CA PHE A 7 15.96 -21.42 -19.91
C PHE A 7 16.25 -20.01 -20.44
N GLN A 8 16.69 -19.91 -21.71
CA GLN A 8 16.96 -18.65 -22.40
C GLN A 8 15.70 -17.79 -22.54
N ASP A 9 14.55 -18.38 -22.85
CA ASP A 9 13.28 -17.65 -22.94
C ASP A 9 12.84 -17.10 -21.58
N ARG A 10 13.04 -17.87 -20.50
CA ARG A 10 12.75 -17.40 -19.14
C ARG A 10 13.65 -16.22 -18.74
N LEU A 11 14.95 -16.32 -19.00
CA LEU A 11 15.89 -15.22 -18.77
C LEU A 11 15.52 -13.97 -19.57
N ARG A 12 15.17 -14.13 -20.84
CA ARG A 12 14.74 -13.01 -21.70
C ARG A 12 13.49 -12.33 -21.17
N ARG A 13 12.47 -13.09 -20.76
CA ARG A 13 11.23 -12.54 -20.18
C ARG A 13 11.51 -11.79 -18.88
N LEU A 14 12.35 -12.35 -18.01
CA LEU A 14 12.76 -11.70 -16.78
C LEU A 14 13.53 -10.41 -17.05
N GLY A 15 14.49 -10.42 -17.98
CA GLY A 15 15.24 -9.22 -18.38
C GLY A 15 14.34 -8.11 -18.90
N LEU A 16 13.35 -8.45 -19.73
CA LEU A 16 12.36 -7.47 -20.23
C LEU A 16 11.47 -6.92 -19.10
N ALA A 17 11.03 -7.77 -18.17
CA ALA A 17 10.24 -7.34 -17.02
C ALA A 17 11.04 -6.36 -16.14
N LEU A 18 12.29 -6.69 -15.82
CA LEU A 18 13.18 -5.84 -15.02
C LEU A 18 13.49 -4.51 -15.72
N ALA A 19 13.75 -4.54 -17.03
CA ALA A 19 13.95 -3.33 -17.82
C ALA A 19 12.70 -2.44 -17.81
N GLY A 20 11.51 -3.04 -17.98
CA GLY A 20 10.23 -2.34 -17.90
C GLY A 20 10.00 -1.69 -16.53
N VAL A 21 10.23 -2.41 -15.44
CA VAL A 21 10.14 -1.88 -14.07
C VAL A 21 11.14 -0.76 -13.84
N THR A 22 12.36 -0.88 -14.38
CA THR A 22 13.40 0.15 -14.25
C THR A 22 13.00 1.43 -14.99
N VAL A 23 12.57 1.33 -16.24
CA VAL A 23 12.09 2.49 -17.03
C VAL A 23 10.89 3.13 -16.34
N PHE A 24 9.96 2.31 -15.83
CA PHE A 24 8.81 2.78 -15.07
C PHE A 24 9.21 3.59 -13.83
N ALA A 25 10.13 3.07 -13.02
CA ALA A 25 10.63 3.77 -11.84
C ALA A 25 11.36 5.08 -12.21
N LEU A 26 12.19 5.06 -13.26
CA LEU A 26 12.91 6.26 -13.72
C LEU A 26 11.95 7.36 -14.20
N VAL A 27 10.91 7.00 -14.94
CA VAL A 27 9.88 7.95 -15.38
C VAL A 27 9.07 8.46 -14.18
N GLY A 28 8.68 7.59 -13.26
CA GLY A 28 7.91 7.95 -12.06
C GLY A 28 8.68 8.91 -11.15
N PHE A 29 9.88 8.55 -10.72
CA PHE A 29 10.70 9.39 -9.84
C PHE A 29 11.26 10.63 -10.55
N GLY A 30 11.68 10.51 -11.82
CA GLY A 30 12.14 11.65 -12.61
C GLY A 30 11.03 12.67 -12.83
N GLY A 31 9.82 12.20 -13.14
CA GLY A 31 8.62 13.03 -13.27
C GLY A 31 8.26 13.73 -11.97
N SER A 32 8.33 13.04 -10.83
CA SER A 32 7.96 13.65 -9.54
C SER A 32 8.95 14.74 -9.13
N LEU A 33 10.25 14.52 -9.34
CA LEU A 33 11.28 15.53 -9.11
C LEU A 33 11.10 16.75 -10.02
N LEU A 34 10.62 16.56 -11.24
CA LEU A 34 10.29 17.66 -12.15
C LEU A 34 9.06 18.43 -11.67
N LEU A 35 7.97 17.73 -11.31
CA LEU A 35 6.73 18.36 -10.83
C LEU A 35 6.96 19.20 -9.58
N LEU A 36 7.77 18.72 -8.63
CA LEU A 36 8.11 19.47 -7.41
C LEU A 36 8.88 20.79 -7.68
N ARG A 37 9.43 20.98 -8.89
CA ARG A 37 10.00 22.29 -9.28
C ARG A 37 8.92 23.34 -9.56
N PHE A 38 7.74 22.90 -10.00
CA PHE A 38 6.62 23.76 -10.42
C PHE A 38 5.49 23.81 -9.39
N ILE A 39 5.22 22.70 -8.71
CA ILE A 39 4.20 22.59 -7.67
C ILE A 39 4.92 22.74 -6.33
N ARG A 40 4.82 23.93 -5.74
CA ARG A 40 5.36 24.23 -4.41
C ARG A 40 4.23 24.65 -3.48
N VAL A 41 4.27 24.15 -2.26
CA VAL A 41 3.45 24.67 -1.16
C VAL A 41 4.34 25.56 -0.30
N ALA A 42 3.81 26.68 0.18
CA ALA A 42 4.52 27.50 1.15
C ALA A 42 4.68 26.69 2.45
N GLU A 43 5.92 26.53 2.93
CA GLU A 43 6.20 25.83 4.18
C GLU A 43 6.23 26.80 5.37
N PRO A 44 5.66 26.43 6.53
CA PRO A 44 4.98 25.17 6.83
C PRO A 44 3.51 25.16 6.37
N SER A 45 3.06 24.08 5.72
CA SER A 45 1.65 23.86 5.37
C SER A 45 1.19 22.45 5.72
N PRO A 46 -0.04 22.27 6.25
CA PRO A 46 -0.58 20.93 6.50
C PRO A 46 -0.79 20.13 5.20
N TRP A 47 -0.85 20.81 4.04
CA TRP A 47 -1.06 20.18 2.73
C TRP A 47 0.22 19.65 2.07
N SER A 48 1.40 19.91 2.62
CA SER A 48 2.66 19.56 1.98
C SER A 48 2.81 18.07 1.70
N LEU A 49 2.38 17.21 2.64
CA LEU A 49 2.36 15.77 2.43
C LEU A 49 1.42 15.36 1.28
N ALA A 50 0.24 15.95 1.21
CA ALA A 50 -0.73 15.66 0.16
C ALA A 50 -0.22 16.11 -1.22
N VAL A 51 0.46 17.25 -1.31
CA VAL A 51 1.03 17.74 -2.57
C VAL A 51 2.23 16.90 -3.03
N ASN A 52 3.06 16.43 -2.10
CA ASN A 52 4.15 15.50 -2.41
C ASN A 52 3.59 14.16 -2.92
N ALA A 53 2.60 13.61 -2.21
CA ALA A 53 1.92 12.38 -2.60
C ALA A 53 1.18 12.53 -3.95
N LEU A 54 0.56 13.69 -4.22
CA LEU A 54 -0.06 14.00 -5.50
C LEU A 54 0.97 14.01 -6.63
N SER A 55 2.12 14.66 -6.42
CA SER A 55 3.19 14.74 -7.44
C SER A 55 3.73 13.36 -7.79
N LEU A 56 3.91 12.51 -6.77
CA LEU A 56 4.28 11.10 -6.95
C LEU A 56 3.18 10.31 -7.67
N GLY A 57 1.93 10.43 -7.23
CA GLY A 57 0.79 9.75 -7.84
C GLY A 57 0.58 10.12 -9.30
N LEU A 58 0.66 11.40 -9.66
CA LEU A 58 0.58 11.87 -11.05
C LEU A 58 1.73 11.31 -11.90
N SER A 59 2.95 11.31 -11.37
CA SER A 59 4.12 10.84 -12.11
C SER A 59 4.13 9.33 -12.32
N PHE A 60 3.75 8.55 -11.31
CA PHE A 60 3.61 7.10 -11.42
C PHE A 60 2.35 6.69 -12.22
N GLY A 61 1.29 7.50 -12.19
CA GLY A 61 0.14 7.35 -13.09
C GLY A 61 0.54 7.58 -14.55
N PHE A 62 1.32 8.62 -14.84
CA PHE A 62 1.90 8.85 -16.16
C PHE A 62 2.85 7.73 -16.59
N ALA A 63 3.72 7.26 -15.68
CA ALA A 63 4.61 6.13 -15.95
C ALA A 63 3.81 4.85 -16.26
N THR A 64 2.69 4.63 -15.58
CA THR A 64 1.78 3.49 -15.82
C THR A 64 1.17 3.57 -17.21
N TRP A 65 0.69 4.76 -17.61
CA TRP A 65 0.18 4.99 -18.95
C TRP A 65 1.28 4.82 -20.02
N LEU A 66 2.45 5.42 -19.83
CA LEU A 66 3.53 5.38 -20.82
C LEU A 66 4.09 3.96 -20.96
N VAL A 67 4.58 3.38 -19.86
CA VAL A 67 5.26 2.09 -19.89
C VAL A 67 4.27 0.94 -20.01
N GLY A 68 3.17 0.98 -19.26
CA GLY A 68 2.18 -0.09 -19.25
C GLY A 68 1.28 -0.08 -20.48
N VAL A 69 0.60 1.04 -20.72
CA VAL A 69 -0.41 1.12 -21.80
C VAL A 69 0.22 1.40 -23.16
N ARG A 70 1.14 2.37 -23.27
CA ARG A 70 1.70 2.76 -24.59
C ARG A 70 2.81 1.81 -25.07
N LEU A 71 3.77 1.47 -24.22
CA LEU A 71 4.91 0.63 -24.59
C LEU A 71 4.59 -0.86 -24.47
N ALA A 72 4.08 -1.31 -23.33
CA ALA A 72 3.76 -2.72 -23.08
C ALA A 72 2.36 -3.14 -23.55
N LYS A 73 1.59 -2.23 -24.18
CA LYS A 73 0.27 -2.48 -24.79
C LYS A 73 -0.74 -3.15 -23.86
N ARG A 74 -0.67 -2.86 -22.55
CA ARG A 74 -1.60 -3.39 -21.56
C ARG A 74 -2.90 -2.60 -21.54
N SER A 75 -4.02 -3.31 -21.37
CA SER A 75 -5.29 -2.66 -21.05
C SER A 75 -5.33 -2.24 -19.56
N TRP A 76 -6.21 -1.30 -19.23
CA TRP A 76 -6.45 -0.91 -17.83
C TRP A 76 -6.96 -2.08 -16.98
N ASP A 77 -7.73 -2.99 -17.58
CA ASP A 77 -8.18 -4.21 -16.91
C ASP A 77 -7.04 -5.17 -16.58
N GLN A 78 -6.06 -5.32 -17.48
CA GLN A 78 -4.85 -6.10 -17.20
C GLN A 78 -3.97 -5.49 -16.10
N LEU A 79 -4.15 -4.21 -15.82
CA LEU A 79 -3.50 -3.47 -14.73
C LEU A 79 -4.40 -3.40 -13.48
N GLY A 80 -5.50 -4.15 -13.45
CA GLY A 80 -6.37 -4.31 -12.28
C GLY A 80 -7.38 -3.18 -12.05
N TRP A 81 -7.50 -2.21 -12.95
CA TRP A 81 -8.40 -1.07 -12.74
C TRP A 81 -9.88 -1.43 -12.90
N HIS A 82 -10.19 -2.44 -13.73
CA HIS A 82 -11.55 -2.93 -13.96
C HIS A 82 -12.54 -1.79 -14.17
N THR A 83 -12.29 -0.95 -15.18
CA THR A 83 -12.90 0.39 -15.32
C THR A 83 -14.41 0.39 -15.58
N THR A 84 -15.03 -0.78 -15.73
CA THR A 84 -16.49 -0.94 -15.73
C THR A 84 -17.08 -0.63 -14.34
N ASP A 85 -18.39 -0.39 -14.27
CA ASP A 85 -19.11 0.04 -13.06
C ASP A 85 -18.67 -0.67 -11.76
N GLY A 86 -18.59 0.11 -10.67
CA GLY A 86 -18.27 -0.41 -9.34
C GLY A 86 -16.82 -0.25 -8.87
N MET A 87 -15.96 0.52 -9.59
CA MET A 87 -14.63 0.89 -9.09
C MET A 87 -14.70 1.60 -7.73
N THR A 88 -15.54 2.63 -7.61
CA THR A 88 -15.75 3.37 -6.35
C THR A 88 -16.23 2.46 -5.23
N HIS A 89 -17.18 1.56 -5.52
CA HIS A 89 -17.67 0.60 -4.54
C HIS A 89 -16.56 -0.35 -4.04
N ARG A 90 -15.70 -0.84 -4.92
CA ARG A 90 -14.53 -1.67 -4.54
C ARG A 90 -13.52 -0.90 -3.69
N LEU A 91 -13.27 0.37 -4.02
CA LEU A 91 -12.40 1.24 -3.24
C LEU A 91 -12.96 1.51 -1.86
N VAL A 92 -14.24 1.90 -1.77
CA VAL A 92 -14.92 2.17 -0.48
C VAL A 92 -14.95 0.90 0.38
N ASN A 93 -15.32 -0.25 -0.19
CA ASN A 93 -15.30 -1.52 0.54
C ASN A 93 -13.89 -1.89 1.03
N GLY A 94 -12.87 -1.65 0.20
CA GLY A 94 -11.48 -1.80 0.58
C GLY A 94 -11.12 -0.89 1.76
N ALA A 95 -11.47 0.40 1.67
CA ALA A 95 -11.22 1.37 2.72
C ALA A 95 -11.91 1.02 4.04
N THR A 96 -13.18 0.61 3.97
CA THR A 96 -13.93 0.14 5.14
C THR A 96 -13.27 -1.09 5.77
N LEU A 97 -12.93 -2.11 4.98
CA LEU A 97 -12.31 -3.33 5.49
C LEU A 97 -10.91 -3.06 6.05
N GLY A 98 -10.10 -2.23 5.39
CA GLY A 98 -8.79 -1.81 5.88
C GLY A 98 -8.88 -1.07 7.22
N ALA A 99 -9.85 -0.16 7.37
CA ALA A 99 -10.08 0.56 8.62
C ALA A 99 -10.57 -0.37 9.75
N VAL A 100 -11.43 -1.34 9.44
CA VAL A 100 -11.86 -2.38 10.39
C VAL A 100 -10.67 -3.23 10.84
N MET A 101 -9.78 -3.61 9.92
CA MET A 101 -8.56 -4.34 10.24
C MET A 101 -7.61 -3.51 11.13
N ALA A 102 -7.42 -2.23 10.83
CA ALA A 102 -6.64 -1.34 11.69
C ALA A 102 -7.25 -1.23 13.10
N ALA A 103 -8.57 -1.04 13.20
CA ALA A 103 -9.28 -1.03 14.48
C ALA A 103 -9.13 -2.36 15.24
N LEU A 104 -9.14 -3.49 14.55
CA LEU A 104 -8.87 -4.81 15.16
C LEU A 104 -7.44 -4.90 15.68
N ALA A 105 -6.44 -4.41 14.94
CA ALA A 105 -5.05 -4.38 15.40
C ALA A 105 -4.89 -3.52 16.67
N ILE A 106 -5.57 -2.36 16.72
CA ILE A 106 -5.62 -1.49 17.91
C ILE A 106 -6.31 -2.21 19.08
N ALA A 107 -7.44 -2.89 18.85
CA ALA A 107 -8.13 -3.64 19.89
C ALA A 107 -7.27 -4.78 20.45
N LEU A 108 -6.56 -5.51 19.59
CA LEU A 108 -5.63 -6.55 20.03
C LEU A 108 -4.43 -5.96 20.78
N ALA A 109 -3.94 -4.78 20.38
CA ALA A 109 -2.88 -4.07 21.11
C ALA A 109 -3.36 -3.67 22.51
N PHE A 110 -4.56 -3.10 22.62
CA PHE A 110 -5.19 -2.76 23.90
C PHE A 110 -5.25 -3.97 24.85
N LEU A 111 -5.72 -5.12 24.34
CA LEU A 111 -5.85 -6.36 25.12
C LEU A 111 -4.49 -7.01 25.44
N GLY A 112 -3.52 -6.93 24.53
CA GLY A 112 -2.29 -7.73 24.59
C GLY A 112 -1.06 -7.00 25.16
N SER A 113 -0.99 -5.68 25.03
CA SER A 113 0.17 -4.87 25.48
C SER A 113 -0.16 -3.87 26.59
N GLY A 114 -1.45 -3.60 26.81
CA GLY A 114 -1.92 -2.50 27.65
C GLY A 114 -1.86 -1.14 26.96
N ALA A 115 -1.82 -1.11 25.62
CA ALA A 115 -1.98 0.12 24.85
C ALA A 115 -3.29 0.82 25.21
N ARG A 116 -3.33 2.14 25.04
CA ARG A 116 -4.47 2.97 25.43
C ARG A 116 -4.84 3.91 24.29
N VAL A 117 -6.12 4.22 24.20
CA VAL A 117 -6.62 5.30 23.35
C VAL A 117 -7.23 6.33 24.28
N GLN A 118 -6.68 7.54 24.27
CA GLN A 118 -7.17 8.66 25.05
C GLN A 118 -7.97 9.59 24.14
N LEU A 119 -9.15 10.01 24.61
CA LEU A 119 -9.93 11.04 23.92
C LEU A 119 -9.53 12.40 24.49
N THR A 120 -9.19 13.33 23.60
CA THR A 120 -9.03 14.74 23.96
C THR A 120 -10.25 15.53 23.46
N PRO A 121 -10.72 16.55 24.19
CA PRO A 121 -11.95 17.25 23.81
C PRO A 121 -11.77 18.25 22.65
N ASP A 122 -10.59 18.33 22.02
CA ASP A 122 -10.31 19.32 20.95
C ASP A 122 -10.69 18.81 19.55
N TRP A 123 -12.00 18.74 19.30
CA TRP A 123 -12.55 18.48 17.97
C TRP A 123 -12.48 19.70 17.04
N SER A 124 -12.24 20.89 17.59
CA SER A 124 -12.28 22.15 16.84
C SER A 124 -11.20 22.23 15.75
N ARG A 125 -10.06 21.55 15.98
CA ARG A 125 -8.93 21.48 15.06
C ARG A 125 -8.85 20.19 14.27
N TRP A 126 -9.72 19.22 14.57
CA TRP A 126 -9.68 17.90 13.95
C TRP A 126 -9.79 17.97 12.44
N ALA A 127 -10.79 18.67 11.91
CA ALA A 127 -10.99 18.76 10.45
C ALA A 127 -9.80 19.42 9.73
N ALA A 128 -9.16 20.41 10.36
CA ALA A 128 -8.02 21.11 9.78
C ALA A 128 -6.77 20.23 9.64
N GLN A 129 -6.63 19.18 10.46
CA GLN A 129 -5.54 18.20 10.40
C GLN A 129 -5.94 16.94 9.62
N ALA A 130 -7.15 16.43 9.87
CA ALA A 130 -7.64 15.18 9.31
C ALA A 130 -7.91 15.27 7.79
N ALA A 131 -8.41 16.41 7.28
CA ALA A 131 -8.65 16.58 5.86
C ALA A 131 -7.35 16.54 5.02
N PRO A 132 -6.32 17.37 5.28
CA PRO A 132 -5.07 17.29 4.53
C PRO A 132 -4.35 15.95 4.72
N LEU A 133 -4.37 15.38 5.93
CA LEU A 133 -3.78 14.07 6.18
C LEU A 133 -4.53 12.96 5.43
N GLY A 134 -5.86 12.94 5.45
CA GLY A 134 -6.66 11.97 4.70
C GLY A 134 -6.38 12.05 3.19
N CYS A 135 -6.26 13.27 2.65
CA CYS A 135 -5.81 13.47 1.26
C CYS A 135 -4.39 12.95 1.03
N ALA A 136 -3.46 13.18 1.96
CA ALA A 136 -2.11 12.67 1.85
C ALA A 136 -2.08 11.13 1.87
N LEU A 137 -2.81 10.50 2.78
CA LEU A 137 -2.83 9.04 2.94
C LEU A 137 -3.46 8.33 1.74
N ILE A 138 -4.56 8.85 1.19
CA ILE A 138 -5.18 8.23 0.00
C ILE A 138 -4.27 8.35 -1.23
N LEU A 139 -3.58 9.49 -1.39
CA LEU A 139 -2.64 9.69 -2.50
C LEU A 139 -1.34 8.91 -2.31
N ALA A 140 -0.83 8.80 -1.09
CA ALA A 140 0.36 8.02 -0.76
C ALA A 140 0.10 6.53 -1.01
N ALA A 141 -1.04 6.01 -0.51
CA ALA A 141 -1.46 4.64 -0.79
C ALA A 141 -1.58 4.40 -2.30
N LEU A 142 -2.16 5.33 -3.07
CA LEU A 142 -2.23 5.21 -4.53
C LEU A 142 -0.83 5.13 -5.16
N TRP A 143 0.06 6.03 -4.77
CA TRP A 143 1.43 6.07 -5.28
C TRP A 143 2.18 4.76 -4.99
N GLU A 144 2.09 4.24 -3.77
CA GLU A 144 2.73 2.98 -3.40
C GLU A 144 2.12 1.79 -4.14
N GLU A 145 0.79 1.73 -4.27
CA GLU A 145 0.14 0.70 -5.06
C GLU A 145 0.49 0.79 -6.55
N LEU A 146 0.68 1.98 -7.13
CA LEU A 146 1.20 2.11 -8.49
C LEU A 146 2.67 1.67 -8.60
N THR A 147 3.48 1.96 -7.57
CA THR A 147 4.92 1.69 -7.56
C THR A 147 5.23 0.21 -7.40
N PHE A 148 4.45 -0.51 -6.60
CA PHE A 148 4.68 -1.92 -6.31
C PHE A 148 3.66 -2.85 -6.97
N ARG A 149 2.39 -2.44 -7.11
CA ARG A 149 1.31 -3.18 -7.78
C ARG A 149 1.01 -2.52 -9.12
N GLY A 150 -0.06 -2.95 -9.80
CA GLY A 150 -0.35 -2.47 -11.14
C GLY A 150 0.70 -2.99 -12.11
N LEU A 151 1.56 -2.10 -12.63
CA LEU A 151 2.49 -2.47 -13.68
C LEU A 151 3.64 -3.36 -13.20
N PRO A 152 4.42 -3.04 -12.14
CA PRO A 152 5.57 -3.85 -11.76
C PRO A 152 5.23 -5.27 -11.36
N LEU A 153 4.18 -5.44 -10.55
CA LEU A 153 3.68 -6.76 -10.18
C LEU A 153 3.24 -7.56 -11.40
N ARG A 154 2.59 -6.93 -12.38
CA ARG A 154 2.14 -7.59 -13.61
C ARG A 154 3.32 -8.03 -14.48
N LEU A 155 4.29 -7.16 -14.71
CA LEU A 155 5.48 -7.47 -15.51
C LEU A 155 6.29 -8.62 -14.89
N LEU A 156 6.50 -8.58 -13.57
CA LEU A 156 7.21 -9.65 -12.87
C LEU A 156 6.41 -10.95 -12.83
N ALA A 157 5.09 -10.89 -12.65
CA ALA A 157 4.24 -12.08 -12.65
C ALA A 157 4.25 -12.81 -14.00
N ASP A 158 4.30 -12.07 -15.11
CA ASP A 158 4.40 -12.66 -16.45
C ASP A 158 5.73 -13.39 -16.69
N ALA A 159 6.80 -12.99 -15.99
CA ALA A 159 8.13 -13.58 -16.12
C ALA A 159 8.40 -14.70 -15.12
N LEU A 160 8.02 -14.52 -13.85
CA LEU A 160 8.37 -15.39 -12.71
C LEU A 160 7.20 -16.27 -12.24
N GLY A 161 5.98 -15.97 -12.69
CA GLY A 161 4.76 -16.44 -12.06
C GLY A 161 4.37 -15.53 -10.88
N PRO A 162 3.07 -15.54 -10.51
CA PRO A 162 2.51 -14.54 -9.61
C PRO A 162 3.02 -14.66 -8.18
N VAL A 163 3.12 -15.88 -7.63
CA VAL A 163 3.59 -16.09 -6.25
C VAL A 163 5.02 -15.57 -6.10
N ALA A 164 5.92 -15.90 -7.03
CA ALA A 164 7.30 -15.41 -7.00
C ALA A 164 7.36 -13.88 -7.12
N ALA A 165 6.57 -13.28 -8.01
CA ALA A 165 6.50 -11.83 -8.17
C ALA A 165 5.98 -11.12 -6.90
N MET A 166 4.97 -11.69 -6.25
CA MET A 166 4.45 -11.19 -4.97
C MET A 166 5.53 -11.21 -3.89
N LEU A 167 6.27 -12.33 -3.76
CA LEU A 167 7.33 -12.45 -2.75
C LEU A 167 8.48 -11.46 -3.01
N VAL A 168 8.89 -11.29 -4.28
CA VAL A 168 9.94 -10.34 -4.66
C VAL A 168 9.54 -8.91 -4.32
N LEU A 169 8.32 -8.50 -4.67
CA LEU A 169 7.84 -7.15 -4.39
C LEU A 169 7.50 -6.94 -2.92
N ALA A 170 7.06 -7.96 -2.20
CA ALA A 170 6.87 -7.90 -0.76
C ALA A 170 8.18 -7.63 -0.02
N LEU A 171 9.25 -8.34 -0.42
CA LEU A 171 10.58 -8.06 0.10
C LEU A 171 11.04 -6.63 -0.24
N GLY A 172 10.84 -6.20 -1.49
CA GLY A 172 11.16 -4.84 -1.91
C GLY A 172 10.41 -3.77 -1.11
N PHE A 173 9.13 -3.98 -0.85
CA PHE A 173 8.27 -3.08 -0.07
C PHE A 173 8.72 -3.00 1.39
N GLY A 174 8.99 -4.14 2.04
CA GLY A 174 9.56 -4.19 3.39
C GLY A 174 10.91 -3.49 3.48
N ILE A 175 11.81 -3.72 2.52
CA ILE A 175 13.14 -3.06 2.47
C ILE A 175 13.00 -1.55 2.30
N ALA A 176 12.07 -1.08 1.47
CA ALA A 176 11.83 0.35 1.28
C ALA A 176 11.42 1.05 2.59
N HIS A 177 10.79 0.32 3.51
CA HIS A 177 10.36 0.81 4.82
C HIS A 177 11.35 0.53 5.95
N ALA A 178 12.42 -0.23 5.72
CA ALA A 178 13.39 -0.59 6.75
C ALA A 178 14.21 0.61 7.30
N ARG A 179 14.10 1.77 6.64
CA ARG A 179 14.72 3.04 7.08
C ARG A 179 13.72 4.02 7.70
N ASN A 180 12.45 3.63 7.82
CA ASN A 180 11.48 4.47 8.48
C ASN A 180 11.82 4.64 9.96
N PRO A 181 11.34 5.72 10.60
CA PRO A 181 11.54 5.91 12.04
C PRO A 181 11.10 4.68 12.82
N HIS A 182 11.91 4.27 13.80
CA HIS A 182 11.63 3.13 14.68
C HIS A 182 11.45 1.77 13.98
N ALA A 183 11.84 1.65 12.70
CA ALA A 183 11.77 0.37 11.99
C ALA A 183 12.67 -0.67 12.67
N GLY A 184 12.16 -1.91 12.75
CA GLY A 184 12.87 -3.06 13.27
C GLY A 184 12.51 -4.31 12.49
N PHE A 185 13.09 -5.45 12.86
CA PHE A 185 12.89 -6.70 12.12
C PHE A 185 11.40 -7.06 11.97
N LEU A 186 10.64 -7.04 13.07
CA LEU A 186 9.21 -7.41 13.03
C LEU A 186 8.38 -6.43 12.20
N SER A 187 8.65 -5.12 12.30
CA SER A 187 7.93 -4.14 11.48
C SER A 187 8.23 -4.31 9.99
N THR A 188 9.49 -4.55 9.62
CA THR A 188 9.87 -4.85 8.23
C THR A 188 9.19 -6.11 7.71
N VAL A 189 9.11 -7.17 8.51
CA VAL A 189 8.39 -8.41 8.17
C VAL A 189 6.90 -8.14 7.99
N ASN A 190 6.27 -7.40 8.90
CA ASN A 190 4.84 -7.06 8.80
C ASN A 190 4.53 -6.18 7.60
N VAL A 191 5.39 -5.21 7.27
CA VAL A 191 5.24 -4.40 6.05
C VAL A 191 5.35 -5.29 4.80
N ALA A 192 6.25 -6.28 4.79
CA ALA A 192 6.28 -7.29 3.72
C ALA A 192 5.02 -8.18 3.70
N LEU A 193 4.44 -8.53 4.85
CA LEU A 193 3.18 -9.26 4.92
C LEU A 193 2.00 -8.42 4.42
N ALA A 194 1.95 -7.13 4.76
CA ALA A 194 0.98 -6.18 4.22
C ALA A 194 1.12 -6.13 2.70
N ALA A 195 2.35 -6.20 2.21
CA ALA A 195 2.58 -6.22 0.79
C ALA A 195 2.02 -7.46 0.08
N ILE A 196 2.08 -8.63 0.73
CA ILE A 196 1.46 -9.87 0.24
C ILE A 196 -0.06 -9.74 0.26
N TRP A 197 -0.64 -9.27 1.37
CA TRP A 197 -2.07 -9.03 1.53
C TRP A 197 -2.64 -8.14 0.41
N LEU A 198 -1.99 -7.00 0.16
CA LEU A 198 -2.39 -6.06 -0.88
C LEU A 198 -2.21 -6.64 -2.29
N SER A 199 -1.17 -7.46 -2.52
CA SER A 199 -1.03 -8.18 -3.78
C SER A 199 -2.11 -9.24 -4.00
N PHE A 200 -2.60 -9.91 -2.94
CA PHE A 200 -3.77 -10.78 -3.04
C PHE A 200 -5.03 -9.99 -3.39
N ALA A 201 -5.23 -8.80 -2.81
CA ALA A 201 -6.34 -7.92 -3.16
C ALA A 201 -6.24 -7.45 -4.61
N PHE A 202 -5.04 -7.08 -5.06
CA PHE A 202 -4.76 -6.72 -6.45
C PHE A 202 -5.08 -7.87 -7.41
N PHE A 203 -4.81 -9.13 -7.02
CA PHE A 203 -5.14 -10.34 -7.80
C PHE A 203 -6.55 -10.90 -7.53
N SER A 204 -7.39 -10.19 -6.77
CA SER A 204 -8.80 -10.54 -6.55
C SER A 204 -9.72 -9.81 -7.55
N PRO A 205 -11.00 -10.18 -7.70
CA PRO A 205 -11.95 -9.41 -8.52
C PRO A 205 -12.09 -7.91 -8.15
N GLY A 206 -11.61 -7.53 -6.96
CA GLY A 206 -11.52 -6.15 -6.52
C GLY A 206 -10.43 -5.33 -7.22
N GLY A 207 -9.38 -6.00 -7.72
CA GLY A 207 -8.28 -5.39 -8.46
C GLY A 207 -7.54 -4.28 -7.70
N MET A 208 -7.02 -3.33 -8.47
CA MET A 208 -6.32 -2.14 -7.98
C MET A 208 -7.19 -1.30 -7.05
N ALA A 209 -8.48 -1.13 -7.35
CA ALA A 209 -9.38 -0.33 -6.52
C ALA A 209 -9.52 -0.91 -5.10
N LEU A 210 -9.64 -2.23 -4.96
CA LEU A 210 -9.68 -2.87 -3.65
C LEU A 210 -8.34 -2.78 -2.93
N ALA A 211 -7.21 -3.04 -3.60
CA ALA A 211 -5.89 -2.94 -3.00
C ALA A 211 -5.60 -1.51 -2.48
N TRP A 212 -5.87 -0.50 -3.31
CA TRP A 212 -5.75 0.91 -2.93
C TRP A 212 -6.67 1.26 -1.77
N GLY A 213 -7.93 0.84 -1.82
CA GLY A 213 -8.88 1.02 -0.72
C GLY A 213 -8.38 0.40 0.57
N LEU A 214 -7.97 -0.87 0.56
CA LEU A 214 -7.46 -1.59 1.74
C LEU A 214 -6.25 -0.89 2.37
N HIS A 215 -5.30 -0.49 1.53
CA HIS A 215 -4.10 0.23 1.98
C HIS A 215 -4.48 1.58 2.60
N PHE A 216 -5.28 2.39 1.89
CA PHE A 216 -5.76 3.67 2.43
C PHE A 216 -6.53 3.48 3.73
N GLY A 217 -7.45 2.51 3.78
CA GLY A 217 -8.28 2.21 4.94
C GLY A 217 -7.46 1.81 6.16
N TRP A 218 -6.42 0.99 5.97
CA TRP A 218 -5.49 0.63 7.04
C TRP A 218 -4.77 1.86 7.60
N ASN A 219 -4.16 2.67 6.72
CA ASN A 219 -3.42 3.87 7.12
C ASN A 219 -4.33 4.92 7.76
N ALA A 220 -5.49 5.18 7.16
CA ALA A 220 -6.48 6.12 7.67
C ALA A 220 -7.11 5.63 8.98
N GLY A 221 -7.34 4.32 9.12
CA GLY A 221 -7.79 3.72 10.37
C GLY A 221 -6.80 3.97 11.50
N LEU A 222 -5.51 3.69 11.28
CA LEU A 222 -4.47 3.95 12.27
C LEU A 222 -4.36 5.46 12.60
N ALA A 223 -4.15 6.30 11.59
CA ALA A 223 -3.85 7.71 11.82
C ALA A 223 -5.08 8.57 12.16
N LEU A 224 -6.18 8.49 11.40
CA LEU A 224 -7.31 9.41 11.55
C LEU A 224 -8.28 9.00 12.66
N LEU A 225 -8.42 7.70 12.93
CA LEU A 225 -9.34 7.22 13.96
C LEU A 225 -8.68 7.08 15.32
N PHE A 226 -7.36 6.78 15.36
CA PHE A 226 -6.66 6.49 16.60
C PHE A 226 -5.41 7.35 16.84
N ASP A 227 -4.95 8.17 15.89
CA ASP A 227 -3.63 8.85 15.92
C ASP A 227 -2.46 7.88 16.22
N ALA A 228 -2.60 6.63 15.77
CA ALA A 228 -1.52 5.66 15.84
C ALA A 228 -0.49 5.95 14.73
N PRO A 229 0.81 5.69 14.98
CA PRO A 229 1.83 5.85 13.96
C PRO A 229 1.53 4.98 12.72
N VAL A 230 1.75 5.54 11.53
CA VAL A 230 1.70 4.79 10.26
C VAL A 230 3.13 4.64 9.78
N SER A 231 3.61 3.41 9.80
CA SER A 231 4.95 3.01 9.40
C SER A 231 6.05 3.82 10.09
N GLY A 232 5.84 4.08 11.39
CA GLY A 232 6.74 4.87 12.24
C GLY A 232 6.56 6.38 12.18
N TYR A 233 5.69 6.92 11.33
CA TYR A 233 5.39 8.35 11.27
C TYR A 233 4.17 8.72 12.11
N THR A 234 4.31 9.77 12.91
CA THR A 234 3.24 10.34 13.75
C THR A 234 2.69 11.62 13.11
N PHE A 235 1.38 11.87 13.22
CA PHE A 235 0.74 13.01 12.55
C PHE A 235 0.00 13.98 13.47
N GLN A 236 -0.10 13.68 14.77
CA GLN A 236 -0.69 14.55 15.78
C GLN A 236 -2.13 14.96 15.42
N VAL A 237 -2.96 13.98 15.09
CA VAL A 237 -4.38 14.20 14.84
C VAL A 237 -5.05 14.48 16.19
N PRO A 238 -5.65 15.67 16.41
CA PRO A 238 -6.23 16.00 17.70
C PRO A 238 -7.47 15.13 17.98
N ALA A 239 -8.05 15.24 19.18
CA ALA A 239 -9.22 14.52 19.66
C ALA A 239 -9.05 13.04 20.01
N VAL A 240 -8.09 12.33 19.43
CA VAL A 240 -7.78 10.94 19.76
C VAL A 240 -6.27 10.76 19.82
N GLU A 241 -5.76 10.07 20.84
CA GLU A 241 -4.33 9.81 21.01
C GLU A 241 -4.10 8.33 21.32
N TYR A 242 -3.37 7.64 20.45
CA TYR A 242 -2.92 6.28 20.70
C TYR A 242 -1.61 6.29 21.49
N HIS A 243 -1.61 5.60 22.62
CA HIS A 243 -0.43 5.38 23.44
C HIS A 243 -0.07 3.89 23.42
N PRO A 244 1.11 3.52 22.90
CA PRO A 244 1.56 2.13 22.94
C PRO A 244 1.71 1.66 24.40
N GLY A 245 1.49 0.36 24.59
CA GLY A 245 1.62 -0.31 25.87
C GLY A 245 3.08 -0.66 26.21
N THR A 246 3.24 -1.58 27.15
CA THR A 246 4.57 -1.97 27.66
C THR A 246 5.22 -3.09 26.84
N ARG A 247 4.42 -3.86 26.09
CA ARG A 247 4.89 -5.01 25.31
C ARG A 247 5.06 -4.63 23.84
N VAL A 248 6.20 -4.03 23.52
CA VAL A 248 6.54 -3.54 22.17
C VAL A 248 6.44 -4.62 21.09
N TRP A 249 6.75 -5.88 21.40
CA TRP A 249 6.60 -6.97 20.42
C TRP A 249 5.14 -7.30 20.09
N VAL A 250 4.18 -6.88 20.93
CA VAL A 250 2.74 -7.04 20.69
C VAL A 250 2.21 -5.92 19.81
N ASP A 251 2.48 -4.67 20.14
CA ASP A 251 1.85 -3.49 19.53
C ASP A 251 2.79 -2.62 18.68
N GLY A 252 4.07 -2.98 18.58
CA GLY A 252 5.08 -2.28 17.80
C GLY A 252 5.63 -0.99 18.40
N GLY A 253 5.18 -0.59 19.60
CA GLY A 253 5.69 0.59 20.29
C GLY A 253 5.63 1.86 19.44
N ALA A 254 6.77 2.55 19.30
CA ALA A 254 6.88 3.80 18.53
C ALA A 254 6.69 3.62 17.01
N PHE A 255 6.83 2.40 16.47
CA PHE A 255 6.50 2.15 15.06
C PHE A 255 4.99 2.13 14.82
N GLY A 256 4.19 1.96 15.88
CA GLY A 256 2.75 1.72 15.83
C GLY A 256 2.40 0.23 15.66
N PRO A 257 1.10 -0.12 15.63
CA PRO A 257 0.61 -1.50 15.56
C PRO A 257 1.27 -2.39 14.49
N GLU A 258 1.71 -1.78 13.39
CA GLU A 258 2.45 -2.41 12.30
C GLU A 258 3.77 -3.06 12.74
N GLY A 259 4.37 -2.60 13.83
CA GLY A 259 5.61 -3.17 14.38
C GLY A 259 5.42 -4.39 15.27
N GLY A 260 4.17 -4.73 15.60
CA GLY A 260 3.83 -5.76 16.58
C GLY A 260 3.20 -7.00 15.98
N VAL A 261 3.11 -8.07 16.78
CA VAL A 261 2.46 -9.33 16.38
C VAL A 261 0.98 -9.15 16.04
N VAL A 262 0.33 -8.10 16.57
CA VAL A 262 -1.07 -7.79 16.25
C VAL A 262 -1.27 -7.53 14.76
N ALA A 263 -0.34 -6.82 14.12
CA ALA A 263 -0.37 -6.63 12.67
C ALA A 263 -0.12 -7.95 11.94
N THR A 264 0.81 -8.80 12.40
CA THR A 264 1.02 -10.14 11.81
C THR A 264 -0.29 -10.93 11.77
N ILE A 265 -0.99 -11.01 12.91
CA ILE A 265 -2.26 -11.75 13.02
C ILE A 265 -3.30 -11.16 12.06
N VAL A 266 -3.51 -9.84 12.09
CA VAL A 266 -4.54 -9.18 11.28
C VAL A 266 -4.24 -9.25 9.79
N LEU A 267 -2.98 -9.10 9.37
CA LEU A 267 -2.59 -9.19 7.96
C LEU A 267 -2.72 -10.62 7.43
N CYS A 268 -2.37 -11.62 8.24
CA CYS A 268 -2.59 -13.03 7.88
C CYS A 268 -4.08 -13.35 7.75
N THR A 269 -4.92 -12.95 8.71
CA THR A 269 -6.37 -13.19 8.64
C THR A 269 -7.02 -12.42 7.49
N GLY A 270 -6.62 -11.16 7.26
CA GLY A 270 -7.06 -10.37 6.11
C GLY A 270 -6.67 -10.99 4.77
N THR A 271 -5.45 -11.54 4.67
CA THR A 271 -5.01 -12.29 3.49
C THR A 271 -5.89 -13.51 3.25
N LEU A 272 -6.19 -14.29 4.29
CA LEU A 272 -7.08 -15.45 4.17
C LEU A 272 -8.51 -15.05 3.77
N ALA A 273 -9.03 -13.94 4.30
CA ALA A 273 -10.35 -13.41 3.93
C ALA A 273 -10.40 -13.01 2.44
N VAL A 274 -9.38 -12.31 1.96
CA VAL A 274 -9.26 -11.95 0.53
C VAL A 274 -9.18 -13.22 -0.33
N ILE A 275 -8.39 -14.21 0.06
CA ILE A 275 -8.31 -15.50 -0.66
C ILE A 275 -9.66 -16.23 -0.69
N GLY A 276 -10.34 -16.31 0.46
CA GLY A 276 -11.63 -16.98 0.65
C GLY A 276 -12.78 -16.34 -0.15
N SER A 277 -12.66 -15.06 -0.50
CA SER A 277 -13.64 -14.32 -1.32
C SER A 277 -13.56 -14.60 -2.84
N ARG A 278 -12.94 -15.72 -3.24
CA ARG A 278 -12.65 -16.17 -4.63
C ARG A 278 -11.40 -15.51 -5.23
N PHE A 279 -10.23 -15.94 -4.75
CA PHE A 279 -8.97 -15.73 -5.46
C PHE A 279 -9.05 -16.28 -6.89
N LYS A 280 -8.74 -15.45 -7.89
CA LYS A 280 -8.66 -15.89 -9.28
C LYS A 280 -7.19 -16.11 -9.65
N GLN A 281 -6.89 -17.18 -10.38
CA GLN A 281 -5.50 -17.41 -10.79
C GLN A 281 -5.09 -16.39 -11.85
N PRO A 282 -3.83 -15.90 -11.85
CA PRO A 282 -3.38 -14.90 -12.82
C PRO A 282 -3.41 -15.33 -14.30
N LYS A 283 -3.52 -16.63 -14.60
CA LYS A 283 -3.82 -17.12 -15.96
C LYS A 283 -5.24 -16.76 -16.40
N ASP A 284 -6.21 -16.81 -15.48
CA ASP A 284 -7.61 -16.44 -15.72
C ASP A 284 -7.78 -14.92 -15.90
N TRP A 285 -6.70 -14.16 -15.73
CA TRP A 285 -6.62 -12.71 -15.87
C TRP A 285 -5.82 -12.26 -17.09
N LEU A 286 -5.04 -13.18 -17.66
CA LEU A 286 -4.23 -12.96 -18.86
C LEU A 286 -4.94 -13.50 -20.12
N ALA A 287 -5.98 -14.31 -19.94
CA ALA A 287 -6.95 -14.67 -20.97
C ALA A 287 -7.93 -13.50 -21.20
#